data_AF-A0A0A9A651-F1
#
_entry.id   AF-A0A0A9A651-F1
#
_cell.length_a   1.000
_cell.length_b   1.000
_cell.length_c   1.000
_cell.angle_alpha   90.00
_cell.angle_beta   90.00
_cell.angle_gamma   90.00
#
_symmetry.space_group_name_H-M   'P 1'
#
loop_
_entity.id
_entity.type
_entity.pdbx_description
1 polymer ?
#
loop_
_entity_poly.entity_id
_entity_poly.type
_entity_poly.pdbx_seq_one_letter_code
_entity_poly.pdbx_strand_id
1 'polypeptide(L)'
;MQSFTDEQEQTLQLLTKLQNIYFRSCPSLQSLPAGLYGLCSLKVLLIGTCPGIRSLPKEGSTSLEQLEVYNCSKELKEHCRKLNVHRLKLY
;
A
#
# COMPACT_ATOMS: atom_id res chain seq x y z
N MET A 1 9.17 -0.85 -16.80
CA MET A 1 9.00 -1.59 -15.54
C MET A 1 9.38 -0.62 -14.42
N GLN A 2 8.42 -0.10 -13.66
CA GLN A 2 8.74 0.70 -12.47
C GLN A 2 8.18 -0.04 -11.26
N SER A 3 8.96 -1.04 -10.84
CA SER A 3 8.85 -1.77 -9.59
C SER A 3 10.00 -1.33 -8.69
N PHE A 4 9.92 -1.64 -7.40
CA PHE A 4 11.03 -1.43 -6.48
C PHE A 4 12.20 -2.36 -6.83
N THR A 5 13.42 -1.91 -6.55
CA THR A 5 14.62 -2.75 -6.63
C THR A 5 14.73 -3.62 -5.37
N ASP A 6 15.47 -4.72 -5.44
CA ASP A 6 15.68 -5.61 -4.29
C ASP A 6 16.28 -4.86 -3.08
N GLU A 7 17.17 -3.91 -3.32
CA GLU A 7 17.78 -3.08 -2.27
C GLU A 7 16.75 -2.15 -1.60
N GLN A 8 15.82 -1.59 -2.36
CA GLN A 8 14.73 -0.76 -1.82
C GLN A 8 13.77 -1.62 -0.96
N GLU A 9 13.49 -2.84 -1.41
CA GLU A 9 12.65 -3.79 -0.67
C GLU A 9 13.30 -4.18 0.66
N GLN A 10 14.60 -4.48 0.66
CA GLN A 10 15.36 -4.77 1.88
C GLN A 10 15.39 -3.57 2.83
N THR A 11 15.61 -2.36 2.29
CA THR A 11 15.63 -1.14 3.10
C THR A 11 14.29 -0.90 3.78
N LEU A 12 13.17 -1.11 3.07
CA LEU A 12 11.83 -0.97 3.64
C LEU A 12 11.60 -1.93 4.82
N GLN A 13 12.10 -3.17 4.74
CA GLN A 13 11.98 -4.13 5.85
C GLN A 13 12.72 -3.68 7.12
N LEU A 14 13.78 -2.88 6.97
CA LEU A 14 14.52 -2.32 8.11
C LEU A 14 13.77 -1.17 8.79
N LEU A 15 12.77 -0.56 8.13
CA LEU A 15 11.97 0.54 8.67
C LEU A 15 10.88 0.04 9.64
N THR A 16 11.24 -0.85 10.57
CA THR A 16 10.34 -1.55 11.50
C THR A 16 9.44 -0.65 12.35
N LYS A 17 9.81 0.64 12.52
CA LYS A 17 9.04 1.65 13.27
C LYS A 17 8.16 2.54 12.38
N LEU A 18 8.16 2.35 11.06
CA LEU A 18 7.38 3.17 10.14
C LEU A 18 5.88 2.94 10.37
N GLN A 19 5.17 4.02 10.67
CA GLN A 19 3.73 3.95 10.98
C GLN A 19 2.86 4.45 9.83
N ASN A 20 3.38 5.33 8.98
CA ASN A 20 2.60 5.99 7.94
C ASN A 20 3.37 5.96 6.63
N ILE A 21 2.70 5.56 5.55
CA ILE A 21 3.27 5.60 4.20
C ILE A 21 2.23 6.08 3.19
N TYR A 22 2.69 6.88 2.23
CA TYR A 22 1.85 7.59 1.27
C TYR A 22 2.41 7.41 -0.14
N PHE A 23 1.59 6.87 -1.04
CA PHE A 23 1.85 6.84 -2.48
C PHE A 23 0.94 7.85 -3.15
N ARG A 24 1.51 8.89 -3.75
CA ARG A 24 0.75 9.96 -4.41
C ARG A 24 1.31 10.23 -5.79
N SER A 25 0.42 10.23 -6.79
CA SER A 25 0.76 10.57 -8.18
C SER A 25 1.90 9.71 -8.73
N CYS A 26 1.78 8.40 -8.58
CA CYS A 26 2.74 7.42 -9.10
C CYS A 26 2.14 6.70 -10.32
N PRO A 27 2.08 7.33 -11.51
CA PRO A 27 1.38 6.77 -12.69
C PRO A 27 2.04 5.51 -13.24
N SER A 28 3.36 5.39 -13.10
CA SER A 28 4.14 4.26 -13.59
C SER A 28 4.21 3.08 -12.62
N LEU A 29 3.78 3.28 -11.36
CA LEU A 29 3.89 2.28 -10.31
C LEU A 29 2.82 1.21 -10.50
N GLN A 30 3.24 -0.01 -10.80
CA GLN A 30 2.32 -1.13 -11.08
C GLN A 30 1.98 -1.95 -9.83
N SER A 31 2.84 -1.92 -8.82
CA SER A 31 2.68 -2.66 -7.57
C SER A 31 3.31 -1.89 -6.41
N LEU A 32 2.79 -2.13 -5.21
CA LEU A 32 3.44 -1.68 -3.98
C LEU A 32 4.63 -2.58 -3.63
N PRO A 33 5.62 -2.07 -2.86
CA PRO A 33 6.79 -2.85 -2.49
C PRO A 33 6.45 -4.02 -1.57
N ALA A 34 7.11 -5.16 -1.78
CA ALA A 34 7.07 -6.35 -0.93
C ALA A 34 7.46 -6.09 0.53
N GLY A 35 8.46 -5.25 0.77
CA GLY A 35 8.99 -4.91 2.10
C GLY A 35 7.99 -4.14 2.96
N LEU A 36 7.01 -3.49 2.34
CA LEU A 36 5.93 -2.78 3.02
C LEU A 36 5.10 -3.73 3.89
N TYR A 37 5.00 -5.00 3.48
CA TYR A 37 4.21 -6.03 4.18
C TYR A 37 4.93 -6.58 5.43
N GLY A 38 6.25 -6.39 5.53
CA GLY A 38 7.04 -6.70 6.72
C GLY A 38 6.97 -5.64 7.83
N LEU A 39 6.27 -4.52 7.57
CA LEU A 39 6.19 -3.40 8.50
C LEU A 39 5.12 -3.64 9.58
N CYS A 40 5.50 -4.36 10.63
CA CYS A 40 4.63 -4.65 11.77
C CYS A 40 4.10 -3.39 12.49
N SER A 41 4.71 -2.21 12.32
CA SER A 41 4.25 -0.96 12.95
C SER A 41 3.37 -0.09 12.04
N LEU A 42 3.10 -0.51 10.80
CA LEU A 42 2.39 0.34 9.85
C LEU A 42 0.90 0.46 10.19
N LYS A 43 0.48 1.67 10.53
CA LYS A 43 -0.90 2.02 10.91
C LYS A 43 -1.70 2.66 9.77
N VAL A 44 -1.04 3.46 8.92
CA VAL A 44 -1.71 4.23 7.86
C VAL A 44 -1.05 3.98 6.52
N LEU A 45 -1.86 3.52 5.56
CA LEU A 45 -1.50 3.42 4.15
C LEU A 45 -2.45 4.30 3.34
N LEU A 46 -1.90 5.22 2.56
CA LEU A 46 -2.65 6.05 1.65
C LEU A 46 -2.10 5.93 0.23
N ILE A 47 -3.00 5.75 -0.73
CA ILE A 47 -2.68 5.61 -2.14
C ILE A 47 -3.58 6.56 -2.92
N GLY A 48 -3.00 7.40 -3.78
CA GLY A 48 -3.85 8.08 -4.73
C GLY A 48 -3.20 8.70 -5.94
N THR A 49 -4.01 8.79 -7.00
CA THR A 49 -3.54 9.08 -8.36
C THR A 49 -2.45 8.07 -8.78
N CYS A 50 -2.66 6.79 -8.47
CA CYS A 50 -1.76 5.69 -8.81
C CYS A 50 -2.52 4.62 -9.65
N PRO A 51 -2.80 4.90 -10.94
CA PRO A 51 -3.64 4.05 -11.79
C PRO A 51 -3.04 2.67 -12.08
N GLY A 52 -1.71 2.51 -11.99
CA GLY A 52 -1.04 1.24 -12.25
C GLY A 52 -1.24 0.20 -11.15
N ILE A 53 -1.54 0.61 -9.93
CA ILE A 53 -1.76 -0.28 -8.78
C ILE A 53 -3.17 -0.86 -8.88
N ARG A 54 -3.26 -2.19 -8.91
CA ARG A 54 -4.55 -2.92 -9.11
C ARG A 54 -4.97 -3.75 -7.91
N SER A 55 -4.05 -4.07 -7.02
CA SER A 55 -4.33 -4.84 -5.81
C SER A 55 -3.34 -4.48 -4.71
N LEU A 56 -3.74 -4.80 -3.50
CA LEU A 56 -2.83 -4.97 -2.37
C LEU A 56 -2.60 -6.48 -2.23
N PRO A 57 -1.51 -6.97 -1.65
CA PRO A 57 -1.45 -8.38 -1.29
C PRO A 57 -2.50 -8.68 -0.22
N LYS A 58 -3.00 -9.91 -0.25
CA LYS A 58 -4.10 -10.40 0.58
C LYS A 58 -3.71 -10.58 2.05
N GLU A 59 -2.42 -10.57 2.35
CA GLU A 59 -1.82 -10.77 3.66
C GLU A 59 -0.96 -9.57 4.00
N GLY A 60 -1.10 -9.02 5.20
CA GLY A 60 -0.15 -8.04 5.74
C GLY A 60 -0.70 -6.62 5.83
N SER A 61 -1.31 -6.30 6.97
CA SER A 61 -0.54 -5.88 8.14
C SER A 61 -1.49 -5.98 9.32
N THR A 62 -1.20 -6.81 10.31
CA THR A 62 -2.07 -6.95 11.51
C THR A 62 -2.23 -5.63 12.27
N SER A 63 -1.38 -4.64 11.99
CA SER A 63 -1.38 -3.31 12.59
C SER A 63 -2.00 -2.22 11.72
N LEU A 64 -2.46 -2.50 10.49
CA LEU A 64 -3.04 -1.46 9.63
C LEU A 64 -4.39 -1.00 10.18
N GLU A 65 -4.43 0.23 10.69
CA GLU A 65 -5.62 0.85 11.27
C GLU A 65 -6.42 1.61 10.21
N GLN A 66 -5.76 2.20 9.22
CA GLN A 66 -6.36 3.09 8.23
C GLN A 66 -5.82 2.86 6.82
N LEU A 67 -6.74 2.73 5.87
CA LEU A 67 -6.48 2.61 4.44
C LEU A 67 -7.30 3.64 3.67
N GLU A 68 -6.63 4.53 2.95
CA GLU A 68 -7.27 5.51 2.08
C GLU A 68 -6.84 5.34 0.62
N VAL A 69 -7.81 5.21 -0.29
CA VAL A 69 -7.54 5.11 -1.72
C VAL A 69 -8.34 6.17 -2.47
N TYR A 70 -7.67 7.08 -3.17
CA TYR A 70 -8.31 8.13 -3.98
C TYR A 70 -7.83 8.13 -5.43
N ASN A 71 -8.75 8.36 -6.38
CA ASN A 71 -8.40 8.50 -7.80
C ASN A 71 -7.47 7.38 -8.33
N CYS A 72 -7.76 6.13 -7.95
CA CYS A 72 -7.03 4.93 -8.39
C CYS A 72 -7.93 4.00 -9.19
N SER A 73 -7.35 2.89 -9.66
CA SER A 73 -8.05 1.85 -10.42
C SER A 73 -9.26 1.29 -9.65
N LYS A 74 -10.31 0.89 -10.38
CA LYS A 74 -11.52 0.30 -9.79
C LYS A 74 -11.19 -1.03 -9.13
N GLU A 75 -10.29 -1.79 -9.76
CA GLU A 75 -9.75 -3.06 -9.31
C GLU A 75 -9.12 -2.93 -7.91
N LEU A 76 -8.31 -1.89 -7.69
CA LEU A 76 -7.72 -1.63 -6.38
C LEU A 76 -8.80 -1.31 -5.35
N LYS A 77 -9.76 -0.45 -5.67
CA LYS A 77 -10.87 -0.09 -4.76
C LYS A 77 -11.67 -1.33 -4.36
N GLU A 78 -11.99 -2.21 -5.31
CA GLU A 78 -12.71 -3.47 -5.07
C GLU A 78 -11.87 -4.45 -4.25
N HIS A 79 -10.57 -4.53 -4.52
CA HIS A 79 -9.65 -5.34 -3.72
C HIS A 79 -9.62 -4.85 -2.26
N CYS A 80 -9.54 -3.54 -2.03
CA CYS A 80 -9.53 -2.95 -0.70
C CYS A 80 -10.82 -3.21 0.08
N ARG A 81 -11.98 -3.29 -0.59
CA ARG A 81 -13.27 -3.64 0.07
C ARG A 81 -13.27 -5.05 0.65
N LYS A 82 -12.42 -5.95 0.14
CA LYS A 82 -12.29 -7.32 0.64
C LYS A 82 -11.33 -7.42 1.83
N LEU A 83 -10.62 -6.34 2.17
CA LEU A 83 -9.71 -6.30 3.31
C LEU A 83 -10.46 -5.91 4.57
N ASN A 84 -10.13 -6.56 5.69
CA ASN A 84 -10.73 -6.27 6.99
C ASN A 84 -9.93 -5.17 7.71
N VAL A 85 -10.10 -3.91 7.28
CA VAL A 85 -9.41 -2.73 7.86
C VAL A 85 -10.42 -1.87 8.60
N HIS A 86 -10.11 -1.46 9.82
CA HIS A 86 -11.03 -0.70 10.68
C HIS A 86 -11.48 0.63 10.06
N ARG A 87 -10.59 1.34 9.35
CA ARG A 87 -10.90 2.62 8.72
C ARG A 87 -10.55 2.61 7.24
N LEU A 88 -11.48 2.12 6.42
CA LEU A 88 -11.37 2.17 4.97
C LEU A 88 -12.10 3.39 4.39
N LYS A 89 -11.41 4.19 3.58
CA LYS A 89 -12.03 5.27 2.79
C LYS A 89 -11.63 5.14 1.32
N LEU A 90 -12.63 5.21 0.45
CA LEU A 90 -12.47 5.11 -1.00
C LEU A 90 -13.10 6.34 -1.66
N TYR A 91 -12.30 7.12 -2.38
CA TYR A 91 -12.71 8.34 -3.09
C TYR A 91 -12.53 8.17 -4.59
#